data_AF-A0AB73BDZ7-F1
#
_entry.id   AF-A0AB73BDZ7-F1
#
_cell.length_a   1.000
_cell.length_b   1.000
_cell.length_c   1.000
_cell.angle_alpha   90.00
_cell.angle_beta   90.00
_cell.angle_gamma   90.00
#
_symmetry.space_group_name_H-M   'P 1'
#
loop_
_entity.id
_entity.type
_entity.pdbx_description
1 polymer ?
#
loop_
_entity_poly.entity_id
_entity_poly.type
_entity_poly.pdbx_seq_one_letter_code
_entity_poly.pdbx_strand_id
1 'polypeptide(L)'
;MFKVFSKCTLATIVVTSFFAGADQPRELDSSTWQLQWNDEFNYANAELDKNWVSQNGPTENPWVLSSRWRDNAQVKDGILHLLAKKEPRAGQDWTTGNIWSKRSFHYGYFEARFKYAGAYGTNNSFWFWPKQGVKDGLKACEIDINEGHFPNIINTNVHNWTDTYTLPNGRVTHSDNQLHHTLIGKPDHTVEFNKPVKTKKIRLTSTNPTSLHISEFRVFAPSAQYPDAFDEEKIKNISNLAQADDVSIKTNGLFNKLISEESFAIDGNPQTRWVSEKHGEKFLELSWDKSHEIGAIQFINGWLQEHGVDKGAYRNLISDYNIEYHDGENWQKITSYNAANVADFSNEFHTYGLEWDKDYFNFYFDGELYYTMRNDVCFSETTMLFSLAILKAAIAGPVSDDIDGTSMAIDWVRYYTRKENSED
;
A
#
# COMPACT_ATOMS: atom_id res chain seq x y z
N MET A 1 -42.92 31.63 34.15
CA MET A 1 -41.62 31.38 34.81
C MET A 1 -41.30 29.91 34.61
N PHE A 2 -40.46 29.55 33.63
CA PHE A 2 -39.63 28.34 33.57
C PHE A 2 -38.74 28.49 32.32
N LYS A 3 -37.48 28.87 32.53
CA LYS A 3 -36.43 28.88 31.50
C LYS A 3 -35.89 27.46 31.39
N VAL A 4 -35.99 26.84 30.22
CA VAL A 4 -35.23 25.62 29.90
C VAL A 4 -33.91 26.07 29.28
N PHE A 5 -32.83 25.96 30.05
CA PHE A 5 -31.48 26.10 29.52
C PHE A 5 -31.04 24.73 28.98
N SER A 6 -30.92 24.61 27.65
CA SER A 6 -30.21 23.50 27.03
C SER A 6 -28.71 23.73 27.24
N LYS A 7 -28.07 22.89 28.07
CA LYS A 7 -26.62 22.84 28.17
C LYS A 7 -26.09 22.13 26.92
N CYS A 8 -25.60 22.91 25.97
CA CYS A 8 -24.79 22.41 24.88
C CYS A 8 -23.39 22.12 25.43
N THR A 9 -23.11 20.85 25.75
CA THR A 9 -21.76 20.43 26.12
C THR A 9 -20.97 20.29 24.82
N LEU A 10 -20.10 21.25 24.53
CA LEU A 10 -19.08 21.10 23.49
C LEU A 10 -18.19 19.91 23.90
N ALA A 11 -18.32 18.80 23.18
CA ALA A 11 -17.31 17.76 23.20
C ALA A 11 -16.06 18.35 22.55
N THR A 12 -15.08 18.71 23.38
CA THR A 12 -13.75 19.05 22.90
C THR A 12 -13.14 17.76 22.36
N ILE A 13 -13.12 17.61 21.03
CA ILE A 13 -12.31 16.58 20.39
C ILE A 13 -10.86 16.96 20.67
N VAL A 14 -10.27 16.31 21.67
CA VAL A 14 -8.82 16.31 21.84
C VAL A 14 -8.28 15.48 20.69
N VAL A 15 -7.91 16.15 19.59
CA VAL A 15 -7.02 15.56 18.59
C VAL A 15 -5.67 15.46 19.28
N THR A 16 -5.44 14.35 19.98
CA THR A 16 -4.09 13.95 20.34
C THR A 16 -3.40 13.63 19.04
N SER A 17 -2.50 14.52 18.60
CA SER A 17 -1.53 14.19 17.57
C SER A 17 -0.60 13.12 18.15
N PHE A 18 -1.00 11.86 18.05
CA PHE A 18 -0.09 10.74 18.18
C PHE A 18 0.79 10.74 16.92
N PHE A 19 1.86 11.53 16.95
CA PHE A 19 3.07 11.06 16.29
C PHE A 19 3.67 10.03 17.25
N ALA A 20 3.09 8.82 17.28
CA ALA A 20 3.86 7.66 17.70
C ALA A 20 5.08 7.63 16.76
N GLY A 21 6.27 7.59 17.32
CA GLY A 21 7.49 7.53 16.50
C GLY A 21 7.41 6.31 15.58
N ALA A 22 7.99 6.39 14.38
CA ALA A 22 8.26 5.19 13.59
C ALA A 22 8.94 4.16 14.50
N ASP A 23 8.70 2.86 14.23
CA ASP A 23 9.41 1.75 14.87
C ASP A 23 8.99 1.35 16.29
N GLN A 24 7.78 1.68 16.74
CA GLN A 24 7.34 1.18 18.04
C GLN A 24 6.96 -0.32 17.95
N PRO A 25 7.63 -1.23 18.67
CA PRO A 25 7.12 -2.59 18.80
C PRO A 25 5.84 -2.57 19.63
N ARG A 26 4.92 -3.50 19.38
CA ARG A 26 3.72 -3.64 20.21
C ARG A 26 4.13 -3.95 21.65
N GLU A 27 3.59 -3.20 22.60
CA GLU A 27 3.74 -3.54 24.02
C GLU A 27 2.92 -4.80 24.34
N LEU A 28 3.61 -5.92 24.52
CA LEU A 28 3.00 -7.17 24.95
C LEU A 28 3.03 -7.28 26.47
N ASP A 29 1.87 -7.56 27.07
CA ASP A 29 1.79 -7.87 28.50
C ASP A 29 2.58 -9.15 28.82
N SER A 30 3.71 -8.99 29.51
CA SER A 30 4.57 -10.08 29.94
C SER A 30 3.91 -11.07 30.90
N SER A 31 2.76 -10.73 31.51
CA SER A 31 1.97 -11.68 32.30
C SER A 31 1.23 -12.69 31.41
N THR A 32 0.92 -12.29 30.17
CA THR A 32 0.16 -13.08 29.20
C THR A 32 1.05 -13.71 28.13
N TRP A 33 2.10 -13.01 27.68
CA TRP A 33 2.95 -13.41 26.56
C TRP A 33 4.35 -13.82 27.01
N GLN A 34 4.97 -14.75 26.28
CA GLN A 34 6.34 -15.18 26.47
C GLN A 34 7.07 -15.33 25.12
N LEU A 35 8.30 -14.82 25.05
CA LEU A 35 9.16 -14.97 23.88
C LEU A 35 9.57 -16.44 23.71
N GLN A 36 9.25 -17.04 22.57
CA GLN A 36 9.56 -18.44 22.27
C GLN A 36 10.72 -18.59 21.28
N TRP A 37 10.89 -17.60 20.41
CA TRP A 37 11.95 -17.61 19.41
C TRP A 37 12.19 -16.19 18.90
N ASN A 38 13.43 -15.91 18.52
CA ASN A 38 13.81 -14.68 17.83
C ASN A 38 15.03 -14.93 16.94
N ASP A 39 15.23 -14.01 16.01
CA ASP A 39 16.49 -13.82 15.31
C ASP A 39 16.78 -12.32 15.25
N GLU A 40 17.86 -11.90 15.91
CA GLU A 40 18.34 -10.51 15.95
C GLU A 40 19.51 -10.30 14.97
N PHE A 41 19.79 -11.28 14.10
CA PHE A 41 20.83 -11.28 13.06
C PHE A 41 22.24 -10.85 13.53
N ASN A 42 22.54 -10.97 14.82
CA ASN A 42 23.82 -10.62 15.45
C ASN A 42 24.86 -11.75 15.32
N TYR A 43 25.13 -12.19 14.09
CA TYR A 43 26.09 -13.25 13.77
C TYR A 43 26.76 -13.07 12.41
N ALA A 44 27.80 -13.85 12.13
CA ALA A 44 28.47 -13.81 10.83
C ALA A 44 27.55 -14.28 9.69
N ASN A 45 27.66 -13.68 8.50
CA ASN A 45 26.82 -14.02 7.34
C ASN A 45 26.74 -15.52 7.02
N ALA A 46 27.83 -16.27 7.21
CA ALA A 46 27.87 -17.71 6.98
C ALA A 46 26.96 -18.52 7.92
N GLU A 47 26.48 -17.92 9.01
CA GLU A 47 25.64 -18.56 10.02
C GLU A 47 24.13 -18.40 9.77
N LEU A 48 23.71 -17.57 8.80
CA LEU A 48 22.30 -17.40 8.45
C LEU A 48 21.60 -18.74 8.17
N ASP A 49 22.33 -19.67 7.55
CA ASP A 49 21.81 -20.99 7.20
C ASP A 49 21.58 -21.91 8.40
N LYS A 50 21.90 -21.48 9.64
CA LYS A 50 21.54 -22.23 10.85
C LYS A 50 20.03 -22.20 11.09
N ASN A 51 19.41 -21.03 10.88
CA ASN A 51 17.98 -20.79 11.14
C ASN A 51 17.15 -20.75 9.86
N TRP A 52 17.76 -20.41 8.72
CA TRP A 52 17.07 -20.11 7.48
C TRP A 52 17.50 -21.03 6.34
N VAL A 53 16.64 -21.14 5.34
CA VAL A 53 16.92 -21.74 4.03
C VAL A 53 16.71 -20.64 2.99
N SER A 54 17.65 -20.49 2.06
CA SER A 54 17.52 -19.55 0.94
C SER A 54 17.07 -20.28 -0.32
N GLN A 55 16.24 -19.60 -1.12
CA GLN A 55 16.04 -20.00 -2.52
C GLN A 55 17.37 -19.85 -3.28
N ASN A 56 17.59 -20.75 -4.24
CA ASN A 56 18.81 -20.78 -5.07
C ASN A 56 18.45 -21.16 -6.51
N GLY A 57 17.67 -20.33 -7.18
CA GLY A 57 17.19 -20.62 -8.53
C GLY A 57 16.26 -19.55 -9.12
N PRO A 58 15.75 -19.81 -10.34
CA PRO A 58 14.79 -18.93 -10.98
C PRO A 58 13.48 -18.86 -10.19
N THR A 59 12.70 -17.82 -10.46
CA THR A 59 11.32 -17.71 -10.01
C THR A 59 10.40 -18.03 -11.18
N GLU A 60 9.57 -19.07 -11.06
CA GLU A 60 8.67 -19.49 -12.14
C GLU A 60 7.47 -18.56 -12.33
N ASN A 61 7.14 -17.75 -11.31
CA ASN A 61 6.02 -16.82 -11.36
C ASN A 61 6.31 -15.70 -12.39
N PRO A 62 5.52 -15.57 -13.47
CA PRO A 62 5.77 -14.62 -14.54
C PRO A 62 5.55 -13.16 -14.14
N TRP A 63 5.03 -12.90 -12.93
CA TRP A 63 4.91 -11.55 -12.37
C TRP A 63 6.20 -11.09 -11.69
N VAL A 64 7.12 -12.02 -11.37
CA VAL A 64 8.39 -11.77 -10.71
C VAL A 64 9.52 -11.74 -11.74
N LEU A 65 10.23 -10.62 -11.80
CA LEU A 65 11.32 -10.34 -12.74
C LEU A 65 12.70 -10.70 -12.18
N SER A 66 12.79 -11.18 -10.94
CA SER A 66 14.04 -11.59 -10.30
C SER A 66 14.14 -13.10 -10.00
N SER A 67 15.31 -13.66 -10.28
CA SER A 67 15.71 -14.97 -9.73
C SER A 67 16.22 -14.79 -8.29
N ARG A 68 16.22 -15.84 -7.47
CA ARG A 68 16.50 -15.73 -6.02
C ARG A 68 17.70 -16.56 -5.60
N TRP A 69 18.58 -15.98 -4.79
CA TRP A 69 19.84 -16.61 -4.42
C TRP A 69 20.30 -16.29 -2.99
N ARG A 70 21.03 -17.25 -2.40
CA ARG A 70 21.62 -17.12 -1.05
C ARG A 70 22.61 -15.96 -0.93
N ASP A 71 23.36 -15.65 -1.99
CA ASP A 71 24.34 -14.56 -2.04
C ASP A 71 23.68 -13.17 -2.07
N ASN A 72 22.37 -13.07 -2.34
CA ASN A 72 21.57 -11.87 -2.14
C ASN A 72 21.03 -11.73 -0.70
N ALA A 73 21.03 -12.78 0.12
CA ALA A 73 20.66 -12.69 1.53
C ALA A 73 21.93 -12.56 2.38
N GLN A 74 22.22 -11.37 2.90
CA GLN A 74 23.48 -11.07 3.58
C GLN A 74 23.25 -10.51 4.97
N VAL A 75 23.82 -11.16 5.99
CA VAL A 75 23.87 -10.57 7.34
C VAL A 75 25.11 -9.70 7.48
N LYS A 76 24.91 -8.45 7.86
CA LYS A 76 25.96 -7.45 8.05
C LYS A 76 25.55 -6.48 9.14
N ASP A 77 26.46 -6.20 10.08
CA ASP A 77 26.28 -5.20 11.14
C ASP A 77 24.98 -5.38 11.96
N GLY A 78 24.59 -6.64 12.21
CA GLY A 78 23.37 -6.98 12.96
C GLY A 78 22.08 -6.94 12.13
N ILE A 79 22.16 -6.68 10.82
CA ILE A 79 21.01 -6.56 9.92
C ILE A 79 21.08 -7.65 8.85
N LEU A 80 19.94 -8.30 8.57
CA LEU A 80 19.77 -9.12 7.37
C LEU A 80 19.35 -8.23 6.20
N HIS A 81 20.17 -8.19 5.15
CA HIS A 81 19.86 -7.55 3.88
C HIS A 81 19.42 -8.58 2.84
N LEU A 82 18.24 -8.41 2.27
CA LEU A 82 17.87 -9.04 1.01
C LEU A 82 18.16 -8.03 -0.12
N LEU A 83 19.27 -8.22 -0.82
CA LEU A 83 19.80 -7.29 -1.83
C LEU A 83 19.12 -7.50 -3.19
N ALA A 84 18.77 -6.42 -3.87
CA ALA A 84 18.44 -6.43 -5.30
C ALA A 84 19.68 -6.08 -6.14
N LYS A 85 19.93 -6.85 -7.19
CA LYS A 85 21.02 -6.59 -8.13
C LYS A 85 20.54 -6.71 -9.57
N LYS A 86 20.99 -5.79 -10.42
CA LYS A 86 20.82 -5.87 -11.88
C LYS A 86 21.84 -6.84 -12.45
N GLU A 87 21.52 -8.12 -12.32
CA GLU A 87 22.40 -9.23 -12.67
C GLU A 87 21.58 -10.29 -13.44
N PRO A 88 21.72 -10.36 -14.77
CA PRO A 88 21.05 -11.40 -15.54
C PRO A 88 21.49 -12.80 -15.10
N ARG A 89 20.57 -13.56 -14.52
CA ARG A 89 20.85 -14.91 -13.99
C ARG A 89 19.61 -15.79 -14.10
N ALA A 90 19.82 -17.03 -14.56
CA ALA A 90 18.76 -18.02 -14.77
C ALA A 90 17.56 -17.52 -15.60
N GLY A 91 17.82 -16.69 -16.61
CA GLY A 91 16.78 -16.20 -17.54
C GLY A 91 15.95 -15.02 -17.03
N GLN A 92 16.36 -14.38 -15.94
CA GLN A 92 15.73 -13.19 -15.38
C GLN A 92 16.77 -12.06 -15.23
N ASP A 93 16.36 -10.81 -15.44
CA ASP A 93 17.27 -9.65 -15.50
C ASP A 93 17.82 -9.21 -14.14
N TRP A 94 17.16 -9.65 -13.06
CA TRP A 94 17.47 -9.26 -11.69
C TRP A 94 17.75 -10.48 -10.80
N THR A 95 18.58 -10.30 -9.78
CA THR A 95 18.73 -11.24 -8.65
C THR A 95 18.29 -10.60 -7.35
N THR A 96 17.58 -11.34 -6.50
CA THR A 96 17.17 -10.88 -5.16
C THR A 96 17.25 -11.98 -4.10
N GLY A 97 17.03 -11.65 -2.82
CA GLY A 97 17.01 -12.60 -1.71
C GLY A 97 15.60 -13.12 -1.39
N ASN A 98 15.47 -14.42 -1.12
CA ASN A 98 14.26 -15.05 -0.58
C ASN A 98 14.67 -16.12 0.44
N ILE A 99 14.20 -16.00 1.68
CA ILE A 99 14.52 -16.95 2.74
C ILE A 99 13.25 -17.42 3.47
N TRP A 100 13.28 -18.65 3.95
CA TRP A 100 12.28 -19.19 4.85
C TRP A 100 12.91 -19.90 6.04
N SER A 101 12.23 -19.83 7.17
CA SER A 101 12.67 -20.45 8.42
C SER A 101 12.73 -21.98 8.29
N LYS A 102 13.74 -22.59 8.93
CA LYS A 102 13.83 -24.06 9.08
C LYS A 102 12.79 -24.58 10.08
N ARG A 103 12.51 -23.77 11.10
CA ARG A 103 11.44 -23.99 12.09
C ARG A 103 10.08 -23.72 11.46
N SER A 104 9.07 -24.43 11.92
CA SER A 104 7.67 -24.13 11.64
C SER A 104 7.02 -23.52 12.89
N PHE A 105 6.00 -22.70 12.66
CA PHE A 105 5.31 -21.93 13.66
C PHE A 105 3.81 -22.18 13.60
N HIS A 106 3.15 -21.97 14.73
CA HIS A 106 1.69 -22.04 14.86
C HIS A 106 1.19 -20.76 15.53
N TYR A 107 0.02 -20.79 16.16
CA TYR A 107 -0.55 -19.64 16.84
C TYR A 107 0.43 -18.91 17.75
N GLY A 108 0.26 -17.59 17.83
CA GLY A 108 1.05 -16.70 18.65
C GLY A 108 1.10 -15.30 18.05
N TYR A 109 2.02 -14.50 18.58
CA TYR A 109 2.31 -13.17 18.09
C TYR A 109 3.67 -13.15 17.39
N PHE A 110 3.70 -12.64 16.17
CA PHE A 110 4.88 -12.50 15.34
C PHE A 110 5.10 -11.03 15.09
N GLU A 111 6.34 -10.58 15.15
CA GLU A 111 6.69 -9.21 14.83
C GLU A 111 8.07 -9.17 14.21
N ALA A 112 8.21 -8.39 13.14
CA ALA A 112 9.48 -8.14 12.50
C ALA A 112 9.70 -6.65 12.32
N ARG A 113 10.94 -6.21 12.50
CA ARG A 113 11.37 -4.84 12.25
C ARG A 113 12.20 -4.78 10.98
N PHE A 114 11.74 -4.02 9.98
CA PHE A 114 12.47 -3.91 8.73
C PHE A 114 12.22 -2.58 7.99
N LYS A 115 13.11 -2.27 7.05
CA LYS A 115 12.93 -1.23 6.02
C LYS A 115 12.76 -1.84 4.64
N TYR A 116 12.06 -1.14 3.78
CA TYR A 116 11.91 -1.52 2.37
C TYR A 116 13.19 -1.26 1.58
N ALA A 117 13.35 -2.00 0.48
CA ALA A 117 14.18 -1.59 -0.64
C ALA A 117 13.58 -0.32 -1.26
N GLY A 118 14.34 0.78 -1.23
CA GLY A 118 13.89 2.12 -1.60
C GLY A 118 13.79 2.37 -3.11
N ALA A 119 12.98 1.58 -3.82
CA ALA A 119 12.70 1.78 -5.24
C ALA A 119 11.34 1.23 -5.64
N TYR A 120 10.68 1.89 -6.59
CA TYR A 120 9.52 1.33 -7.28
C TYR A 120 9.88 0.01 -7.97
N GLY A 121 8.87 -0.83 -8.19
CA GLY A 121 9.05 -2.19 -8.72
C GLY A 121 9.43 -3.22 -7.67
N THR A 122 9.75 -2.82 -6.44
CA THR A 122 10.09 -3.74 -5.34
C THR A 122 8.85 -4.20 -4.57
N ASN A 123 8.84 -5.48 -4.20
CA ASN A 123 7.92 -6.06 -3.21
C ASN A 123 8.71 -6.58 -2.02
N ASN A 124 8.46 -6.00 -0.85
CA ASN A 124 9.15 -6.24 0.41
C ASN A 124 8.21 -7.06 1.29
N SER A 125 8.42 -8.38 1.35
CA SER A 125 7.45 -9.26 1.99
C SER A 125 7.92 -9.95 3.26
N PHE A 126 6.97 -10.00 4.20
CA PHE A 126 7.01 -10.76 5.45
C PHE A 126 5.73 -11.60 5.51
N TRP A 127 5.87 -12.91 5.37
CA TRP A 127 4.74 -13.79 5.07
C TRP A 127 4.96 -15.22 5.56
N PHE A 128 3.91 -16.04 5.51
CA PHE A 128 3.90 -17.41 5.97
C PHE A 128 3.36 -18.34 4.89
N TRP A 129 4.03 -19.47 4.71
CA TRP A 129 3.65 -20.51 3.75
C TRP A 129 3.83 -21.91 4.36
N PRO A 130 3.03 -22.93 3.99
CA PRO A 130 3.20 -24.29 4.48
C PRO A 130 4.49 -24.92 3.93
N LYS A 131 5.33 -25.48 4.81
CA LYS A 131 6.71 -25.93 4.51
C LYS A 131 6.81 -26.84 3.27
N GLN A 132 5.91 -27.82 3.13
CA GLN A 132 5.91 -28.81 2.04
C GLN A 132 4.52 -29.43 1.90
N GLY A 133 3.73 -28.92 0.95
CA GLY A 133 2.37 -29.38 0.73
C GLY A 133 1.49 -29.26 1.97
N VAL A 134 0.24 -29.66 1.84
CA VAL A 134 -0.68 -29.73 2.97
C VAL A 134 -1.22 -31.14 3.02
N LYS A 135 -1.24 -31.74 4.22
CA LYS A 135 -1.79 -33.09 4.40
C LYS A 135 -3.26 -33.09 3.98
N ASP A 136 -3.72 -34.20 3.41
CA ASP A 136 -5.12 -34.39 3.04
C ASP A 136 -6.05 -34.01 4.21
N GLY A 137 -7.04 -33.17 3.93
CA GLY A 137 -8.00 -32.66 4.91
C GLY A 137 -7.59 -31.39 5.67
N LEU A 138 -6.36 -30.89 5.47
CA LEU A 138 -5.94 -29.59 5.98
C LEU A 138 -5.95 -28.54 4.85
N LYS A 139 -6.06 -27.26 5.23
CA LYS A 139 -6.06 -26.15 4.28
C LYS A 139 -4.66 -25.56 4.08
N ALA A 140 -4.32 -25.30 2.83
CA ALA A 140 -3.15 -24.54 2.40
C ALA A 140 -3.44 -23.07 2.55
N CYS A 141 -2.97 -22.54 3.67
CA CYS A 141 -3.03 -21.14 3.99
C CYS A 141 -1.70 -20.45 3.65
N GLU A 142 -1.81 -19.26 3.07
CA GLU A 142 -0.75 -18.25 3.05
C GLU A 142 -1.19 -17.07 3.92
N ILE A 143 -0.30 -16.54 4.76
CA ILE A 143 -0.54 -15.31 5.54
C ILE A 143 0.50 -14.29 5.14
N ASP A 144 0.06 -13.25 4.45
CA ASP A 144 0.90 -12.13 4.04
C ASP A 144 0.72 -11.00 5.05
N ILE A 145 1.63 -10.92 6.03
CA ILE A 145 1.60 -9.82 7.01
C ILE A 145 1.86 -8.51 6.27
N ASN A 146 2.85 -8.52 5.38
CA ASN A 146 3.17 -7.40 4.52
C ASN A 146 3.67 -7.91 3.16
N GLU A 147 3.06 -7.44 2.06
CA GLU A 147 3.56 -7.42 0.69
C GLU A 147 3.76 -5.95 0.28
N GLY A 148 4.79 -5.34 0.87
CA GLY A 148 4.97 -3.91 0.89
C GLY A 148 5.58 -3.37 -0.40
N HIS A 149 5.00 -2.29 -0.95
CA HIS A 149 5.55 -1.59 -2.10
C HIS A 149 6.06 -0.21 -1.70
N PHE A 150 7.21 0.19 -2.25
CA PHE A 150 7.73 1.54 -2.10
C PHE A 150 6.72 2.59 -2.63
N PRO A 151 6.58 3.76 -1.97
CA PRO A 151 7.32 4.18 -0.79
C PRO A 151 6.70 3.76 0.55
N ASN A 152 5.38 3.60 0.61
CA ASN A 152 4.66 3.50 1.88
C ASN A 152 3.38 2.65 1.81
N ILE A 153 3.35 1.68 0.90
CA ILE A 153 2.22 0.77 0.73
C ILE A 153 2.47 -0.47 1.60
N ILE A 154 1.45 -0.84 2.37
CA ILE A 154 1.37 -2.10 3.13
C ILE A 154 0.23 -2.89 2.51
N ASN A 155 0.52 -4.11 2.07
CA ASN A 155 -0.52 -5.01 1.61
C ASN A 155 -0.56 -6.22 2.52
N THR A 156 -1.75 -6.58 2.98
CA THR A 156 -1.97 -7.74 3.85
C THR A 156 -2.94 -8.66 3.16
N ASN A 157 -2.69 -9.96 3.23
CA ASN A 157 -3.57 -10.94 2.63
C ASN A 157 -3.57 -12.25 3.42
N VAL A 158 -4.66 -12.99 3.26
CA VAL A 158 -4.73 -14.39 3.67
C VAL A 158 -5.37 -15.16 2.52
N HIS A 159 -4.63 -16.10 1.96
CA HIS A 159 -5.11 -16.95 0.87
C HIS A 159 -5.57 -18.32 1.38
N ASN A 160 -6.65 -18.82 0.78
CA ASN A 160 -7.06 -20.21 0.91
C ASN A 160 -6.78 -20.98 -0.38
N TRP A 161 -5.59 -21.53 -0.52
CA TRP A 161 -5.15 -22.24 -1.72
C TRP A 161 -5.79 -23.63 -1.90
N THR A 162 -6.52 -24.13 -0.90
CA THR A 162 -7.21 -25.43 -0.97
C THR A 162 -8.56 -25.32 -1.66
N ASP A 163 -9.36 -24.34 -1.27
CA ASP A 163 -10.73 -24.19 -1.78
C ASP A 163 -10.71 -23.43 -3.12
N THR A 164 -10.56 -24.16 -4.22
CA THR A 164 -10.50 -23.59 -5.58
C THR A 164 -11.83 -23.64 -6.32
N TYR A 165 -12.05 -22.71 -7.25
CA TYR A 165 -13.21 -22.65 -8.14
C TYR A 165 -12.80 -22.14 -9.53
N THR A 166 -13.63 -22.42 -10.54
CA THR A 166 -13.36 -22.05 -11.94
C THR A 166 -14.22 -20.88 -12.37
N LEU A 167 -13.59 -19.82 -12.88
CA LEU A 167 -14.25 -18.65 -13.43
C LEU A 167 -14.88 -18.94 -14.81
N PRO A 168 -15.83 -18.13 -15.30
CA PRO A 168 -16.46 -18.33 -16.62
C PRO A 168 -15.48 -18.38 -17.80
N ASN A 169 -14.30 -17.78 -17.66
CA ASN A 169 -13.22 -17.81 -18.66
C ASN A 169 -12.32 -19.07 -18.57
N GLY A 170 -12.67 -20.04 -17.71
CA GLY A 170 -11.93 -21.29 -17.52
C GLY A 170 -10.74 -21.20 -16.57
N ARG A 171 -10.44 -20.02 -16.01
CA ARG A 171 -9.34 -19.87 -15.04
C ARG A 171 -9.74 -20.47 -13.69
N VAL A 172 -8.91 -21.39 -13.18
CA VAL A 172 -8.98 -21.86 -11.78
C VAL A 172 -8.39 -20.79 -10.87
N THR A 173 -9.09 -20.47 -9.78
CA THR A 173 -8.71 -19.47 -8.80
C THR A 173 -9.15 -19.93 -7.41
N HIS A 174 -8.81 -19.17 -6.38
CA HIS A 174 -9.18 -19.41 -5.00
C HIS A 174 -9.69 -18.14 -4.33
N SER A 175 -10.20 -18.27 -3.11
CA SER A 175 -10.59 -17.14 -2.27
C SER A 175 -9.38 -16.55 -1.55
N ASP A 176 -9.32 -15.23 -1.51
CA ASP A 176 -8.37 -14.45 -0.73
C ASP A 176 -9.07 -13.27 -0.05
N ASN A 177 -8.37 -12.61 0.87
CA ASN A 177 -8.88 -11.44 1.57
C ASN A 177 -7.81 -10.35 1.57
N GLN A 178 -7.48 -9.89 0.35
CA GLN A 178 -6.42 -8.94 0.13
C GLN A 178 -6.85 -7.54 0.54
N LEU A 179 -5.99 -6.86 1.30
CA LEU A 179 -6.13 -5.46 1.64
C LEU A 179 -4.90 -4.67 1.25
N HIS A 180 -5.15 -3.63 0.46
CA HIS A 180 -4.15 -2.63 0.11
C HIS A 180 -4.31 -1.40 1.03
N HIS A 181 -3.28 -1.11 1.81
CA HIS A 181 -3.21 0.04 2.71
C HIS A 181 -2.14 1.04 2.25
N THR A 182 -2.54 2.30 2.17
CA THR A 182 -1.62 3.44 2.27
C THR A 182 -1.95 4.10 3.59
N LEU A 183 -1.32 3.65 4.69
CA LEU A 183 -1.65 4.14 6.04
C LEU A 183 -1.32 5.61 6.23
N ILE A 184 -0.37 6.13 5.45
CA ILE A 184 0.08 7.52 5.52
C ILE A 184 0.00 8.14 4.12
N GLY A 185 -0.91 9.10 3.93
CA GLY A 185 -1.18 9.74 2.64
C GLY A 185 -2.29 10.78 2.77
N LYS A 186 -2.54 11.56 1.72
CA LYS A 186 -3.62 12.56 1.69
C LYS A 186 -4.67 12.17 0.64
N PRO A 187 -5.96 12.12 1.00
CA PRO A 187 -7.02 11.90 0.02
C PRO A 187 -7.33 13.16 -0.78
N ASP A 188 -7.06 14.34 -0.24
CA ASP A 188 -7.26 15.62 -0.88
C ASP A 188 -5.94 16.28 -1.32
N HIS A 189 -5.99 16.94 -2.47
CA HIS A 189 -4.88 17.73 -2.98
C HIS A 189 -5.43 19.05 -3.52
N THR A 190 -4.90 20.17 -3.04
CA THR A 190 -5.15 21.51 -3.59
C THR A 190 -3.83 22.09 -4.08
N VAL A 191 -3.73 22.31 -5.39
CA VAL A 191 -2.57 22.86 -6.08
C VAL A 191 -2.91 24.28 -6.53
N GLU A 192 -2.50 25.26 -5.72
CA GLU A 192 -2.58 26.67 -6.09
C GLU A 192 -1.41 27.04 -7.00
N PHE A 193 -1.70 27.78 -8.07
CA PHE A 193 -0.68 28.16 -9.03
C PHE A 193 -0.01 29.45 -8.57
N ASN A 194 1.33 29.47 -8.56
CA ASN A 194 2.11 30.67 -8.23
C ASN A 194 1.70 31.89 -9.07
N LYS A 195 1.29 31.65 -10.32
CA LYS A 195 0.67 32.62 -11.23
C LYS A 195 -0.43 31.93 -11.99
N PRO A 196 -1.59 32.57 -12.19
CA PRO A 196 -2.61 32.03 -13.07
C PRO A 196 -2.05 31.73 -14.46
N VAL A 197 -2.49 30.63 -15.05
CA VAL A 197 -2.11 30.22 -16.41
C VAL A 197 -3.32 30.33 -17.30
N LYS A 198 -3.11 30.83 -18.52
CA LYS A 198 -4.14 30.87 -19.55
C LYS A 198 -3.95 29.70 -20.50
N THR A 199 -4.90 28.77 -20.53
CA THR A 199 -4.77 27.53 -21.31
C THR A 199 -6.13 27.04 -21.79
N LYS A 200 -6.13 26.15 -22.80
CA LYS A 200 -7.29 25.35 -23.20
C LYS A 200 -7.25 23.92 -22.67
N LYS A 201 -6.15 23.51 -22.03
CA LYS A 201 -5.96 22.14 -21.56
C LYS A 201 -5.19 22.06 -20.25
N ILE A 202 -5.63 21.14 -19.41
CA ILE A 202 -4.99 20.71 -18.17
C ILE A 202 -4.94 19.19 -18.18
N ARG A 203 -3.93 18.60 -17.57
CA ARG A 203 -3.96 17.18 -17.24
C ARG A 203 -3.33 16.86 -15.90
N LEU A 204 -3.80 15.76 -15.32
CA LEU A 204 -3.10 14.97 -14.32
C LEU A 204 -2.47 13.77 -15.04
N THR A 205 -1.20 13.50 -14.80
CA THR A 205 -0.52 12.26 -15.22
C THR A 205 0.10 11.55 -14.01
N SER A 206 0.19 10.23 -14.04
CA SER A 206 0.70 9.44 -12.92
C SER A 206 1.28 8.09 -13.39
N THR A 207 2.31 7.64 -12.66
CA THR A 207 2.90 6.31 -12.77
C THR A 207 2.44 5.34 -11.68
N ASN A 208 1.38 5.72 -10.93
CA ASN A 208 0.88 4.96 -9.80
C ASN A 208 0.71 3.47 -10.17
N PRO A 209 1.14 2.51 -9.33
CA PRO A 209 1.13 1.09 -9.69
C PRO A 209 -0.28 0.53 -9.92
N THR A 210 -1.26 1.09 -9.24
CA THR A 210 -2.67 0.68 -9.27
C THR A 210 -3.52 1.69 -10.04
N SER A 211 -4.77 1.34 -10.34
CA SER A 211 -5.72 2.31 -10.90
C SER A 211 -5.81 3.57 -10.04
N LEU A 212 -5.92 4.74 -10.67
CA LEU A 212 -6.27 5.97 -9.98
C LEU A 212 -7.77 5.94 -9.69
N HIS A 213 -8.15 6.34 -8.49
CA HIS A 213 -9.55 6.57 -8.13
C HIS A 213 -9.67 8.07 -7.88
N ILE A 214 -10.36 8.78 -8.75
CA ILE A 214 -10.61 10.22 -8.60
C ILE A 214 -12.11 10.42 -8.40
N SER A 215 -12.50 10.82 -7.20
CA SER A 215 -13.89 11.13 -6.89
C SER A 215 -14.30 12.51 -7.37
N GLU A 216 -13.34 13.43 -7.51
CA GLU A 216 -13.60 14.75 -8.06
C GLU A 216 -12.28 15.42 -8.47
N PHE A 217 -12.26 16.10 -9.62
CA PHE A 217 -11.15 16.84 -10.22
C PHE A 217 -11.64 18.22 -10.65
N ARG A 218 -11.36 19.21 -9.81
CA ARG A 218 -11.81 20.59 -9.97
C ARG A 218 -10.71 21.44 -10.59
N VAL A 219 -11.11 22.33 -11.47
CA VAL A 219 -10.24 23.33 -12.09
C VAL A 219 -10.84 24.69 -11.78
N PHE A 220 -10.17 25.49 -10.96
CA PHE A 220 -10.71 26.76 -10.51
C PHE A 220 -10.11 27.95 -11.26
N ALA A 221 -10.97 28.93 -11.55
CA ALA A 221 -10.53 30.26 -11.95
C ALA A 221 -9.69 30.93 -10.81
N PRO A 222 -8.95 32.02 -11.08
CA PRO A 222 -8.25 32.77 -10.05
C PRO A 222 -9.22 33.23 -8.94
N SER A 223 -8.86 32.92 -7.71
CA SER A 223 -9.60 33.32 -6.50
C SER A 223 -8.60 33.80 -5.45
N ALA A 224 -9.08 34.63 -4.51
CA ALA A 224 -8.26 35.05 -3.37
C ALA A 224 -7.95 33.88 -2.41
N GLN A 225 -8.86 32.90 -2.34
CA GLN A 225 -8.74 31.70 -1.52
C GLN A 225 -9.45 30.53 -2.19
N TYR A 226 -8.95 29.32 -1.92
CA TYR A 226 -9.56 28.06 -2.33
C TYR A 226 -9.98 27.27 -1.08
N PRO A 227 -11.21 26.71 -1.05
CA PRO A 227 -11.73 25.98 0.09
C PRO A 227 -11.06 24.61 0.21
N ASP A 228 -11.22 24.00 1.38
CA ASP A 228 -10.89 22.59 1.61
C ASP A 228 -11.65 21.70 0.62
N ALA A 229 -11.02 20.62 0.15
CA ALA A 229 -11.60 19.77 -0.89
C ALA A 229 -12.89 19.06 -0.48
N PHE A 230 -13.10 18.90 0.84
CA PHE A 230 -14.30 18.30 1.42
C PHE A 230 -15.36 19.34 1.86
N ASP A 231 -15.11 20.64 1.72
CA ASP A 231 -16.07 21.70 2.07
C ASP A 231 -16.98 22.05 0.87
N GLU A 232 -17.92 21.15 0.56
CA GLU A 232 -18.83 21.27 -0.60
C GLU A 232 -19.61 22.58 -0.65
N GLU A 233 -20.00 23.13 0.50
CA GLU A 233 -20.77 24.38 0.57
C GLU A 233 -19.94 25.58 0.13
N LYS A 234 -18.67 25.65 0.50
CA LYS A 234 -17.78 26.71 0.02
C LYS A 234 -17.41 26.54 -1.44
N ILE A 235 -17.23 25.31 -1.90
CA ILE A 235 -16.87 25.00 -3.29
C ILE A 235 -17.93 25.52 -4.27
N LYS A 236 -19.22 25.44 -3.93
CA LYS A 236 -20.33 25.97 -4.75
C LYS A 236 -20.21 27.45 -5.10
N ASN A 237 -19.45 28.22 -4.31
CA ASN A 237 -19.27 29.66 -4.51
C ASN A 237 -18.04 30.01 -5.37
N ILE A 238 -17.29 29.02 -5.87
CA ILE A 238 -16.13 29.21 -6.73
C ILE A 238 -16.42 28.63 -8.11
N SER A 239 -16.00 29.36 -9.15
CA SER A 239 -16.15 28.91 -10.53
C SER A 239 -15.26 27.69 -10.79
N ASN A 240 -15.88 26.50 -10.86
CA ASN A 240 -15.25 25.26 -11.29
C ASN A 240 -15.38 25.10 -12.81
N LEU A 241 -14.30 25.35 -13.52
CA LEU A 241 -14.19 25.24 -14.97
C LEU A 241 -14.26 23.78 -15.45
N ALA A 242 -14.03 22.80 -14.56
CA ALA A 242 -14.22 21.39 -14.89
C ALA A 242 -15.71 21.04 -15.16
N GLN A 243 -16.64 21.91 -14.77
CA GLN A 243 -18.08 21.76 -14.99
C GLN A 243 -18.63 22.74 -16.04
N ALA A 244 -17.76 23.37 -16.84
CA ALA A 244 -18.19 24.27 -17.90
C ALA A 244 -18.90 23.50 -19.04
N ASP A 245 -19.86 24.14 -19.70
CA ASP A 245 -20.66 23.51 -20.77
C ASP A 245 -19.82 23.03 -21.98
N ASP A 246 -18.63 23.61 -22.18
CA ASP A 246 -17.70 23.28 -23.27
C ASP A 246 -16.52 22.39 -22.84
N VAL A 247 -16.57 21.82 -21.63
CA VAL A 247 -15.52 20.92 -21.16
C VAL A 247 -15.57 19.57 -21.88
N SER A 248 -14.40 19.08 -22.27
CA SER A 248 -14.19 17.74 -22.82
C SER A 248 -13.15 17.00 -21.99
N ILE A 249 -13.49 15.78 -21.58
CA ILE A 249 -12.61 14.91 -20.81
C ILE A 249 -12.01 13.80 -21.68
N LYS A 250 -10.72 13.51 -21.46
CA LYS A 250 -10.02 12.37 -22.04
C LYS A 250 -9.21 11.67 -20.95
N THR A 251 -9.33 10.36 -20.85
CA THR A 251 -8.58 9.56 -19.88
C THR A 251 -7.87 8.40 -20.57
N ASN A 252 -7.11 7.61 -19.82
CA ASN A 252 -6.52 6.35 -20.31
C ASN A 252 -7.53 5.18 -20.32
N GLY A 253 -8.81 5.42 -20.07
CA GLY A 253 -9.87 4.41 -20.03
C GLY A 253 -10.40 4.14 -18.63
N LEU A 254 -11.25 3.12 -18.53
CA LEU A 254 -11.99 2.75 -17.33
C LEU A 254 -11.56 1.37 -16.82
N PHE A 255 -11.38 1.22 -15.51
CA PHE A 255 -11.21 -0.10 -14.92
C PHE A 255 -12.51 -0.91 -15.03
N ASN A 256 -12.54 -1.87 -15.96
CA ASN A 256 -13.74 -2.59 -16.38
C ASN A 256 -14.45 -3.46 -15.32
N LYS A 257 -13.93 -3.54 -14.09
CA LYS A 257 -14.53 -4.32 -12.99
C LYS A 257 -15.32 -3.47 -11.99
N LEU A 258 -15.28 -2.14 -12.12
CA LEU A 258 -15.99 -1.22 -11.24
C LEU A 258 -16.99 -0.40 -12.04
N ILE A 259 -18.06 0.04 -11.37
CA ILE A 259 -18.98 1.03 -11.93
C ILE A 259 -18.23 2.36 -11.94
N SER A 260 -17.84 2.81 -13.13
CA SER A 260 -17.04 4.01 -13.36
C SER A 260 -17.37 4.59 -14.73
N GLU A 261 -17.34 5.91 -14.84
CA GLU A 261 -17.42 6.68 -16.08
C GLU A 261 -16.34 7.77 -16.06
N GLU A 262 -15.92 8.30 -17.20
CA GLU A 262 -14.98 9.43 -17.23
C GLU A 262 -15.60 10.68 -16.57
N SER A 263 -16.89 10.92 -16.84
CA SER A 263 -17.68 12.03 -16.29
C SER A 263 -17.66 12.09 -14.76
N PHE A 264 -17.55 10.95 -14.08
CA PHE A 264 -17.49 10.86 -12.61
C PHE A 264 -16.27 11.55 -12.00
N ALA A 265 -15.25 11.89 -12.79
CA ALA A 265 -14.15 12.68 -12.29
C ALA A 265 -14.51 14.16 -12.08
N ILE A 266 -15.59 14.66 -12.68
CA ILE A 266 -15.90 16.10 -12.75
C ILE A 266 -17.39 16.41 -12.55
N ASP A 267 -18.19 15.43 -12.11
CA ASP A 267 -19.64 15.56 -12.01
C ASP A 267 -20.10 16.33 -10.76
N GLY A 268 -19.18 16.72 -9.88
CA GLY A 268 -19.46 17.43 -8.64
C GLY A 268 -20.06 16.54 -7.55
N ASN A 269 -20.05 15.22 -7.74
CA ASN A 269 -20.59 14.26 -6.80
C ASN A 269 -19.46 13.42 -6.18
N PRO A 270 -19.02 13.69 -4.94
CA PRO A 270 -17.92 12.94 -4.34
C PRO A 270 -18.23 11.46 -4.04
N GLN A 271 -19.47 11.03 -4.25
CA GLN A 271 -19.90 9.64 -4.10
C GLN A 271 -19.64 8.79 -5.35
N THR A 272 -19.52 9.41 -6.52
CA THR A 272 -19.05 8.76 -7.74
C THR A 272 -17.53 8.84 -7.81
N ARG A 273 -16.94 8.08 -8.74
CA ARG A 273 -15.49 8.15 -8.99
C ARG A 273 -15.14 7.65 -10.38
N TRP A 274 -14.26 8.37 -11.05
CA TRP A 274 -13.54 7.81 -12.19
C TRP A 274 -12.44 6.88 -11.69
N VAL A 275 -12.38 5.68 -12.25
CA VAL A 275 -11.32 4.70 -11.99
C VAL A 275 -10.56 4.44 -13.27
N SER A 276 -9.28 4.83 -13.28
CA SER A 276 -8.41 4.68 -14.45
C SER A 276 -8.18 3.21 -14.80
N GLU A 277 -7.79 2.93 -16.05
CA GLU A 277 -7.23 1.63 -16.41
C GLU A 277 -6.04 1.25 -15.51
N LYS A 278 -5.88 -0.05 -15.25
CA LYS A 278 -4.82 -0.56 -14.35
C LYS A 278 -3.45 -0.49 -15.01
N HIS A 279 -3.36 -0.58 -16.33
CA HIS A 279 -2.09 -0.66 -17.06
C HIS A 279 -1.88 0.55 -17.99
N GLY A 280 -0.62 0.82 -18.33
CA GLY A 280 -0.23 1.97 -19.16
C GLY A 280 -0.08 3.27 -18.37
N GLU A 281 0.25 4.35 -19.09
CA GLU A 281 0.30 5.71 -18.55
C GLU A 281 -1.10 6.11 -18.06
N LYS A 282 -1.20 6.62 -16.83
CA LYS A 282 -2.47 7.04 -16.24
C LYS A 282 -2.60 8.53 -16.40
N PHE A 283 -3.70 8.97 -17.02
CA PHE A 283 -3.95 10.38 -17.20
C PHE A 283 -5.44 10.72 -17.17
N LEU A 284 -5.72 11.95 -16.74
CA LEU A 284 -6.99 12.64 -16.89
C LEU A 284 -6.68 14.00 -17.49
N GLU A 285 -7.18 14.25 -18.70
CA GLU A 285 -7.04 15.50 -19.44
C GLU A 285 -8.40 16.18 -19.56
N LEU A 286 -8.46 17.46 -19.18
CA LEU A 286 -9.59 18.34 -19.45
C LEU A 286 -9.19 19.34 -20.53
N SER A 287 -10.13 19.61 -21.43
CA SER A 287 -9.97 20.59 -22.49
C SER A 287 -11.24 21.41 -22.70
N TRP A 288 -11.09 22.63 -23.22
CA TRP A 288 -12.19 23.57 -23.48
C TRP A 288 -12.07 24.18 -24.88
N ASP A 289 -13.19 24.65 -25.44
CA ASP A 289 -13.21 25.33 -26.74
C ASP A 289 -12.46 26.67 -26.68
N LYS A 290 -12.59 27.36 -25.54
CA LYS A 290 -11.95 28.66 -25.27
C LYS A 290 -10.89 28.54 -24.19
N SER A 291 -9.93 29.47 -24.22
CA SER A 291 -8.92 29.52 -23.17
C SER A 291 -9.52 30.09 -21.89
N HIS A 292 -9.26 29.42 -20.78
CA HIS A 292 -9.58 29.89 -19.44
C HIS A 292 -8.33 30.32 -18.71
N GLU A 293 -8.50 31.28 -17.80
CA GLU A 293 -7.50 31.59 -16.80
C GLU A 293 -7.73 30.67 -15.60
N ILE A 294 -6.69 29.94 -15.19
CA ILE A 294 -6.75 28.91 -14.16
C ILE A 294 -5.82 29.31 -13.03
N GLY A 295 -6.34 29.35 -11.81
CA GLY A 295 -5.57 29.71 -10.61
C GLY A 295 -5.28 28.53 -9.68
N ALA A 296 -6.09 27.47 -9.72
CA ALA A 296 -5.83 26.27 -8.94
C ALA A 296 -6.45 25.01 -9.57
N ILE A 297 -5.90 23.87 -9.18
CA ILE A 297 -6.49 22.55 -9.39
C ILE A 297 -6.67 21.89 -8.04
N GLN A 298 -7.80 21.24 -7.84
CA GLN A 298 -8.08 20.49 -6.63
C GLN A 298 -8.64 19.12 -6.98
N PHE A 299 -8.24 18.06 -6.29
CA PHE A 299 -8.85 16.75 -6.51
C PHE A 299 -8.88 15.90 -5.25
N ILE A 300 -9.84 14.96 -5.23
CA ILE A 300 -9.99 13.93 -4.21
C ILE A 300 -9.68 12.59 -4.84
N ASN A 301 -8.83 11.80 -4.16
CA ASN A 301 -8.37 10.51 -4.63
C ASN A 301 -8.60 9.38 -3.61
N GLY A 302 -8.51 8.14 -4.10
CA GLY A 302 -8.80 6.94 -3.32
C GLY A 302 -10.30 6.77 -3.07
N TRP A 303 -10.65 5.96 -2.07
CA TRP A 303 -12.01 5.88 -1.55
C TRP A 303 -12.04 5.73 -0.04
N LEU A 304 -13.06 6.33 0.58
CA LEU A 304 -13.36 6.14 1.99
C LEU A 304 -13.97 4.75 2.19
N GLN A 305 -13.43 3.98 3.11
CA GLN A 305 -14.05 2.75 3.57
C GLN A 305 -15.22 3.09 4.50
N GLU A 306 -16.46 2.81 4.09
CA GLU A 306 -17.66 3.23 4.83
C GLU A 306 -18.21 2.15 5.78
N HIS A 307 -17.74 0.91 5.60
CA HIS A 307 -18.23 -0.27 6.30
C HIS A 307 -17.07 -1.18 6.73
N GLY A 308 -17.32 -2.05 7.71
CA GLY A 308 -16.33 -3.00 8.22
C GLY A 308 -15.40 -2.39 9.26
N VAL A 309 -14.38 -3.17 9.63
CA VAL A 309 -13.43 -2.83 10.71
C VAL A 309 -12.58 -1.60 10.38
N ASP A 310 -12.34 -1.33 9.09
CA ASP A 310 -11.53 -0.19 8.64
C ASP A 310 -12.38 1.02 8.26
N LYS A 311 -13.62 1.10 8.75
CA LYS A 311 -14.51 2.24 8.48
C LYS A 311 -13.82 3.56 8.86
N GLY A 312 -13.75 4.48 7.92
CA GLY A 312 -13.11 5.79 8.09
C GLY A 312 -11.72 5.90 7.47
N ALA A 313 -11.10 4.79 7.07
CA ALA A 313 -9.81 4.80 6.40
C ALA A 313 -9.97 5.06 4.88
N TYR A 314 -9.04 5.83 4.30
CA TYR A 314 -8.93 5.95 2.86
C TYR A 314 -8.09 4.82 2.26
N ARG A 315 -8.46 4.39 1.06
CA ARG A 315 -7.88 3.26 0.34
C ARG A 315 -7.39 3.67 -1.04
N ASN A 316 -6.35 3.00 -1.51
CA ASN A 316 -5.74 3.17 -2.83
C ASN A 316 -5.43 4.64 -3.16
N LEU A 317 -4.76 5.31 -2.22
CA LEU A 317 -4.31 6.67 -2.40
C LEU A 317 -3.24 6.72 -3.49
N ILE A 318 -3.23 7.81 -4.24
CA ILE A 318 -2.29 8.07 -5.32
C ILE A 318 -0.87 8.21 -4.75
N SER A 319 0.10 7.49 -5.32
CA SER A 319 1.49 7.51 -4.87
C SER A 319 2.35 8.57 -5.59
N ASP A 320 1.92 9.04 -6.75
CA ASP A 320 2.59 10.10 -7.51
C ASP A 320 1.63 10.80 -8.49
N TYR A 321 1.88 12.06 -8.80
CA TYR A 321 1.25 12.72 -9.94
C TYR A 321 2.05 13.89 -10.46
N ASN A 322 1.82 14.27 -11.71
CA ASN A 322 2.12 15.59 -12.25
C ASN A 322 0.81 16.30 -12.59
N ILE A 323 0.81 17.61 -12.40
CA ILE A 323 -0.22 18.50 -12.92
C ILE A 323 0.42 19.39 -13.98
N GLU A 324 -0.19 19.44 -15.15
CA GLU A 324 0.40 20.09 -16.33
C GLU A 324 -0.67 20.91 -17.08
N TYR A 325 -0.24 22.01 -17.73
CA TYR A 325 -1.06 22.77 -18.68
C TYR A 325 -0.44 22.74 -20.07
N HIS A 326 -1.25 22.89 -21.11
CA HIS A 326 -0.74 22.98 -22.48
C HIS A 326 -0.61 24.45 -22.91
N ASP A 327 0.56 24.88 -23.35
CA ASP A 327 0.80 26.28 -23.77
C ASP A 327 0.38 26.59 -25.21
N GLY A 328 -0.02 25.57 -25.97
CA GLY A 328 -0.38 25.65 -27.39
C GLY A 328 0.55 24.80 -28.26
N GLU A 329 1.75 24.51 -27.78
CA GLU A 329 2.76 23.68 -28.43
C GLU A 329 3.14 22.46 -27.58
N ASN A 330 3.35 22.67 -26.27
CA ASN A 330 3.89 21.67 -25.35
C ASN A 330 3.12 21.62 -24.02
N TRP A 331 3.24 20.48 -23.34
CA TRP A 331 2.83 20.34 -21.95
C TRP A 331 3.88 20.96 -21.03
N GLN A 332 3.43 21.82 -20.13
CA GLN A 332 4.22 22.52 -19.14
C GLN A 332 3.82 22.04 -17.75
N LYS A 333 4.81 21.56 -16.98
CA LYS A 333 4.58 21.06 -15.63
C LYS A 333 4.35 22.22 -14.66
N ILE A 334 3.26 22.14 -13.90
CA ILE A 334 2.92 23.08 -12.82
C ILE A 334 3.53 22.57 -11.52
N THR A 335 3.24 21.32 -11.16
CA THR A 335 3.76 20.68 -9.97
C THR A 335 3.87 19.17 -10.15
N SER A 336 4.59 18.54 -9.25
CA SER A 336 4.67 17.10 -9.08
C SER A 336 4.55 16.74 -7.61
N TYR A 337 3.91 15.62 -7.33
CA TYR A 337 3.82 15.02 -6.02
C TYR A 337 4.44 13.63 -6.03
N ASN A 338 5.05 13.27 -4.91
CA ASN A 338 5.57 11.95 -4.64
C ASN A 338 5.24 11.59 -3.19
N ALA A 339 4.56 10.47 -2.98
CA ALA A 339 4.16 9.98 -1.66
C ALA A 339 5.35 9.69 -0.74
N ALA A 340 6.55 9.45 -1.28
CA ALA A 340 7.78 9.31 -0.51
C ALA A 340 8.09 10.58 0.32
N ASN A 341 7.62 11.75 -0.12
CA ASN A 341 7.74 13.00 0.65
C ASN A 341 6.77 13.06 1.84
N VAL A 342 5.75 12.19 1.87
CA VAL A 342 4.79 12.07 2.96
C VAL A 342 5.25 10.99 3.94
N ALA A 343 5.54 9.81 3.43
CA ALA A 343 6.17 8.73 4.18
C ALA A 343 6.95 7.82 3.24
N ASP A 344 8.09 7.32 3.71
CA ASP A 344 8.97 6.44 2.97
C ASP A 344 9.53 5.38 3.92
N PHE A 345 8.98 4.17 3.81
CA PHE A 345 9.31 3.01 4.65
C PHE A 345 10.67 2.39 4.28
N SER A 346 11.43 3.00 3.35
CA SER A 346 12.84 2.68 3.13
C SER A 346 13.80 3.55 3.95
N ASN A 347 13.35 4.73 4.41
CA ASN A 347 14.19 5.66 5.17
C ASN A 347 14.28 5.32 6.66
N GLU A 348 13.22 4.78 7.25
CA GLU A 348 13.12 4.43 8.67
C GLU A 348 12.68 2.97 8.85
N PHE A 349 13.01 2.40 10.01
CA PHE A 349 12.58 1.04 10.35
C PHE A 349 11.15 1.12 10.86
N HIS A 350 10.37 0.09 10.55
CA HIS A 350 9.01 -0.05 11.02
C HIS A 350 8.80 -1.48 11.53
N THR A 351 7.86 -1.63 12.46
CA THR A 351 7.45 -2.94 12.96
C THR A 351 6.18 -3.41 12.27
N TYR A 352 6.18 -4.68 11.87
CA TYR A 352 5.06 -5.35 11.21
C TYR A 352 4.69 -6.57 12.03
N GLY A 353 3.49 -6.57 12.60
CA GLY A 353 3.05 -7.55 13.58
C GLY A 353 1.82 -8.34 13.15
N LEU A 354 1.72 -9.58 13.65
CA LEU A 354 0.58 -10.47 13.49
C LEU A 354 0.30 -11.19 14.79
N GLU A 355 -0.88 -10.99 15.37
CA GLU A 355 -1.46 -11.94 16.33
C GLU A 355 -2.32 -12.93 15.56
N TRP A 356 -1.91 -14.19 15.58
CA TRP A 356 -2.59 -15.29 14.93
C TRP A 356 -3.07 -16.29 15.97
N ASP A 357 -4.38 -16.51 16.03
CA ASP A 357 -4.99 -17.58 16.82
C ASP A 357 -6.02 -18.38 16.00
N LYS A 358 -6.74 -19.28 16.67
CA LYS A 358 -7.75 -20.14 16.03
C LYS A 358 -8.96 -19.39 15.49
N ASP A 359 -9.23 -18.18 15.98
CA ASP A 359 -10.44 -17.43 15.71
C ASP A 359 -10.15 -16.20 14.82
N TYR A 360 -8.98 -15.56 14.96
CA TYR A 360 -8.65 -14.31 14.29
C TYR A 360 -7.17 -14.19 13.88
N PHE A 361 -6.97 -13.32 12.88
CA PHE A 361 -5.72 -12.63 12.60
C PHE A 361 -5.91 -11.15 12.97
N ASN A 362 -4.99 -10.60 13.75
CA ASN A 362 -4.90 -9.17 14.04
C ASN A 362 -3.55 -8.65 13.55
N PHE A 363 -3.55 -7.68 12.66
CA PHE A 363 -2.36 -7.12 12.02
C PHE A 363 -2.01 -5.76 12.62
N TYR A 364 -0.72 -5.56 12.87
CA TYR A 364 -0.18 -4.40 13.53
C TYR A 364 0.89 -3.73 12.68
N PHE A 365 0.91 -2.39 12.70
CA PHE A 365 1.97 -1.58 12.10
C PHE A 365 2.42 -0.56 13.12
N ASP A 366 3.72 -0.53 13.43
CA ASP A 366 4.30 0.31 14.49
C ASP A 366 3.53 0.19 15.82
N GLY A 367 3.19 -1.04 16.18
CA GLY A 367 2.48 -1.39 17.42
C GLY A 367 0.96 -1.17 17.40
N GLU A 368 0.44 -0.45 16.41
CA GLU A 368 -0.98 -0.11 16.30
C GLU A 368 -1.76 -1.16 15.49
N LEU A 369 -2.89 -1.62 16.05
CA LEU A 369 -3.83 -2.51 15.36
C LEU A 369 -4.49 -1.77 14.20
N TYR A 370 -4.27 -2.22 12.97
CA TYR A 370 -4.91 -1.60 11.79
C TYR A 370 -5.85 -2.53 11.04
N TYR A 371 -5.81 -3.85 11.29
CA TYR A 371 -6.73 -4.78 10.65
C TYR A 371 -7.00 -6.03 11.48
N THR A 372 -8.26 -6.48 11.48
CA THR A 372 -8.70 -7.74 12.08
C THR A 372 -9.52 -8.54 11.07
N MET A 373 -9.26 -9.84 10.97
CA MET A 373 -10.05 -10.76 10.17
C MET A 373 -10.21 -12.12 10.84
N ARG A 374 -11.31 -12.81 10.55
CA ARG A 374 -11.57 -14.15 11.09
C ARG A 374 -10.62 -15.18 10.48
N ASN A 375 -10.14 -16.11 11.29
CA ASN A 375 -9.37 -17.25 10.83
C ASN A 375 -10.27 -18.43 10.44
N ASP A 376 -10.45 -18.61 9.14
CA ASP A 376 -11.24 -19.71 8.57
C ASP A 376 -10.38 -20.74 7.79
N VAL A 377 -9.05 -20.58 7.84
CA VAL A 377 -8.16 -21.26 6.89
C VAL A 377 -6.80 -21.68 7.46
N CYS A 378 -6.17 -20.91 8.34
CA CYS A 378 -4.81 -21.21 8.81
C CYS A 378 -4.84 -21.92 10.17
N PHE A 379 -4.96 -23.25 10.14
CA PHE A 379 -5.00 -24.09 11.34
C PHE A 379 -3.79 -25.02 11.48
N SER A 380 -2.87 -24.97 10.51
CA SER A 380 -1.68 -25.84 10.44
C SER A 380 -0.41 -25.03 10.65
N GLU A 381 0.67 -25.70 11.04
CA GLU A 381 1.97 -25.03 11.14
C GLU A 381 2.45 -24.52 9.78
N THR A 382 3.06 -23.35 9.79
CA THR A 382 3.60 -22.66 8.62
C THR A 382 5.05 -22.30 8.83
N THR A 383 5.81 -22.13 7.75
CA THR A 383 7.13 -21.50 7.78
C THR A 383 6.96 -20.01 7.56
N MET A 384 7.75 -19.23 8.29
CA MET A 384 7.89 -17.79 8.11
C MET A 384 8.92 -17.47 7.04
N LEU A 385 8.65 -16.47 6.20
CA LEU A 385 9.44 -16.07 5.05
C LEU A 385 9.72 -14.56 5.02
N PHE A 386 10.90 -14.21 4.53
CA PHE A 386 11.24 -12.86 4.08
C PHE A 386 11.66 -12.91 2.62
N SER A 387 11.16 -11.95 1.82
CA SER A 387 11.37 -11.98 0.38
C SER A 387 11.42 -10.57 -0.19
N LEU A 388 12.47 -10.26 -0.96
CA LEU A 388 12.49 -9.07 -1.81
C LEU A 388 12.26 -9.49 -3.27
N ALA A 389 11.12 -9.17 -3.87
CA ALA A 389 10.86 -9.45 -5.29
C ALA A 389 11.01 -8.19 -6.14
N ILE A 390 11.43 -8.34 -7.40
CA ILE A 390 11.17 -7.32 -8.42
C ILE A 390 9.92 -7.74 -9.17
N LEU A 391 8.87 -6.95 -9.11
CA LEU A 391 7.59 -7.26 -9.77
C LEU A 391 7.44 -6.46 -11.07
N LYS A 392 6.55 -6.94 -11.94
CA LYS A 392 6.14 -6.18 -13.12
C LYS A 392 5.58 -4.81 -12.75
N ALA A 393 5.78 -3.85 -13.65
CA ALA A 393 5.41 -2.46 -13.41
C ALA A 393 3.93 -2.23 -13.05
N ALA A 394 3.07 -3.09 -13.58
CA ALA A 394 1.64 -3.14 -13.32
C ALA A 394 1.23 -3.52 -11.87
N ILE A 395 2.19 -3.87 -11.01
CA ILE A 395 1.93 -4.36 -9.64
C ILE A 395 2.62 -3.46 -8.61
N ALA A 396 3.93 -3.23 -8.76
CA ALA A 396 4.74 -2.51 -7.78
C ALA A 396 5.31 -1.17 -8.30
N GLY A 397 4.90 -0.74 -9.50
CA GLY A 397 5.35 0.53 -10.10
C GLY A 397 6.55 0.34 -11.02
N PRO A 398 7.04 1.41 -11.65
CA PRO A 398 8.05 1.32 -12.70
C PRO A 398 9.31 0.56 -12.25
N VAL A 399 9.84 -0.28 -13.15
CA VAL A 399 11.10 -1.00 -12.95
C VAL A 399 12.20 -0.20 -13.63
N SER A 400 13.15 0.32 -12.85
CA SER A 400 14.28 1.12 -13.32
C SER A 400 15.61 0.61 -12.74
N ASP A 401 16.71 1.19 -13.20
CA ASP A 401 18.05 0.88 -12.71
C ASP A 401 18.28 1.35 -11.27
N ASP A 402 17.40 2.21 -10.73
CA ASP A 402 17.45 2.68 -9.35
C ASP A 402 17.22 1.56 -8.32
N ILE A 403 16.71 0.41 -8.76
CA ILE A 403 16.56 -0.80 -7.95
C ILE A 403 17.92 -1.42 -7.62
N ASP A 404 18.93 -1.27 -8.49
CA ASP A 404 20.24 -1.92 -8.31
C ASP A 404 20.95 -1.43 -7.04
N GLY A 405 21.35 -2.36 -6.18
CA GLY A 405 22.00 -2.06 -4.91
C GLY A 405 21.06 -1.70 -3.76
N THR A 406 19.74 -1.60 -4.00
CA THR A 406 18.75 -1.47 -2.92
C THR A 406 18.62 -2.77 -2.13
N SER A 407 18.05 -2.70 -0.91
CA SER A 407 17.83 -3.88 -0.09
C SER A 407 16.64 -3.73 0.85
N MET A 408 15.86 -4.81 1.01
CA MET A 408 15.01 -4.95 2.18
C MET A 408 15.92 -5.28 3.37
N ALA A 409 15.88 -4.47 4.42
CA ALA A 409 16.79 -4.57 5.56
C ALA A 409 16.00 -4.96 6.81
N ILE A 410 16.23 -6.15 7.34
CA ILE A 410 15.53 -6.72 8.50
C ILE A 410 16.46 -6.68 9.71
N ASP A 411 16.04 -5.99 10.76
CA ASP A 411 16.81 -5.85 12.01
C ASP A 411 16.56 -7.00 12.98
N TRP A 412 15.31 -7.37 13.18
CA TRP A 412 14.98 -8.54 14.00
C TRP A 412 13.61 -9.10 13.64
N VAL A 413 13.39 -10.35 14.06
CA VAL A 413 12.09 -11.01 14.05
C VAL A 413 11.89 -11.78 15.35
N ARG A 414 10.70 -11.68 15.92
CA ARG A 414 10.35 -12.26 17.22
C ARG A 414 9.02 -13.01 17.14
N TYR A 415 8.95 -14.11 17.88
CA TYR A 415 7.77 -14.95 18.01
C TYR A 415 7.47 -15.21 19.49
N TYR A 416 6.23 -14.91 19.88
CA TYR A 416 5.72 -15.05 21.22
C TYR A 416 4.53 -16.00 21.24
N THR A 417 4.38 -16.76 22.31
CA THR A 417 3.15 -17.51 22.60
C THR A 417 2.50 -16.99 23.86
N ARG A 418 1.19 -17.23 24.00
CA ARG A 418 0.50 -17.04 25.28
C ARG A 418 1.07 -18.05 26.28
N LYS A 419 1.28 -17.61 27.52
CA LYS A 419 1.60 -18.51 28.63
C LYS A 419 0.40 -19.43 28.85
N GLU A 420 0.64 -20.71 29.03
CA GLU A 420 -0.40 -21.63 29.50
C GLU A 420 -0.81 -21.16 30.90
N ASN A 421 -2.07 -20.78 31.07
CA ASN A 421 -2.61 -20.60 32.41
C ASN A 421 -2.72 -22.00 33.01
N SER A 422 -2.16 -22.21 34.20
CA SER A 422 -2.19 -23.49 34.91
C SER A 422 -3.57 -23.84 35.50
N GLU A 423 -4.64 -23.46 34.82
CA GLU A 423 -6.04 -23.71 35.21
C GLU A 423 -6.85 -24.09 33.97
N ASP A 424 -6.64 -25.31 33.49
CA ASP A 424 -7.61 -26.08 32.70
C ASP A 424 -7.75 -27.49 33.30
#